data_AF-A0A947I196-F1
#
_entry.id   AF-A0A947I196-F1
#
_cell.length_a   1.000
_cell.length_b   1.000
_cell.length_c   1.000
_cell.angle_alpha   90.00
_cell.angle_beta   90.00
_cell.angle_gamma   90.00
#
_symmetry.space_group_name_H-M   'P 1'
#
loop_
_entity.id
_entity.type
_entity.pdbx_description
1 polymer ?
#
loop_
_entity_poly.entity_id
_entity_poly.type
_entity_poly.pdbx_seq_one_letter_code
_entity_poly.pdbx_strand_id
1 'polypeptide(L)'
;RWINPRYWVFMFDRLRRKMRVNSMMRFYDKHAPKPDLNKKFVYFPLHMQPECSTNPMAGAYSDQLLIAKMLNGLLPEDCLIYVKEHPNQPRQYPDGRGRDVHFYKDLLSLDKVRFAPTNFNSLTLLKSSIAVATGTGTVSMEALFHERPVLLFGHTFFQYAPSIFPIHSNEDCRNAIKEIQNGAKPSLLDVRIFLKAMEQVAQEGTFARDYQERPEWTGEENIRSMVEGFVGKIKEVR
;
A
#
# COMPACT_ATOMS: atom_id res chain seq x y z
N ARG A 1 -17.40 34.26 -31.16
CA ARG A 1 -17.01 33.22 -30.18
C ARG A 1 -15.51 33.35 -29.94
N TRP A 2 -15.10 34.04 -28.88
CA TRP A 2 -13.69 34.27 -28.58
C TRP A 2 -13.17 33.10 -27.74
N ILE A 3 -12.25 32.30 -28.29
CA ILE A 3 -11.51 31.31 -27.51
C ILE A 3 -10.61 32.11 -26.56
N ASN A 4 -10.85 31.99 -25.25
CA ASN A 4 -10.06 32.65 -24.23
C ASN A 4 -8.56 32.30 -24.45
N PRO A 5 -7.64 33.27 -24.56
CA PRO A 5 -6.21 33.02 -24.76
C PRO A 5 -5.60 32.05 -23.74
N ARG A 6 -6.19 31.97 -22.55
CA ARG A 6 -5.79 31.01 -21.50
C ARG A 6 -6.07 29.56 -21.89
N TYR A 7 -7.03 29.29 -22.78
CA TYR A 7 -7.38 27.95 -23.25
C TYR A 7 -6.19 27.23 -23.90
N TRP A 8 -5.40 27.95 -24.71
CA TRP A 8 -4.18 27.39 -25.31
C TRP A 8 -3.12 27.08 -24.25
N VAL A 9 -2.93 27.97 -23.27
CA VAL A 9 -2.02 27.72 -22.13
C VAL A 9 -2.43 26.47 -21.37
N PHE A 10 -3.72 26.31 -21.07
CA PHE A 10 -4.26 25.10 -20.42
C PHE A 10 -4.05 23.83 -21.27
N MET A 11 -4.22 23.93 -22.59
CA MET A 11 -4.05 22.79 -23.49
C MET A 11 -2.58 22.36 -23.62
N PHE A 12 -1.66 23.32 -23.76
CA PHE A 12 -0.22 23.06 -23.80
C PHE A 12 0.29 22.47 -22.50
N ASP A 13 -0.16 23.00 -21.35
CA ASP A 13 0.21 22.47 -20.04
C ASP A 13 -0.32 21.03 -19.85
N ARG A 14 -1.59 20.77 -20.23
CA ARG A 14 -2.16 19.41 -20.22
C ARG A 14 -1.36 18.44 -21.08
N LEU A 15 -0.97 18.85 -22.29
CA LEU A 15 -0.16 18.01 -23.19
C LEU A 15 1.23 17.76 -22.59
N ARG A 16 1.89 18.80 -22.08
CA ARG A 16 3.22 18.71 -21.44
C ARG A 16 3.20 17.74 -20.26
N ARG A 17 2.18 17.84 -19.40
CA ARG A 17 2.02 16.93 -18.25
C ARG A 17 1.78 15.49 -18.68
N LYS A 18 0.94 15.26 -19.69
CA LYS A 18 0.72 13.92 -20.26
C LYS A 18 2.02 13.33 -20.83
N MET A 19 2.79 14.13 -21.57
CA MET A 19 4.10 13.71 -22.09
C MET A 19 5.08 13.35 -20.96
N ARG A 20 5.08 14.12 -19.87
CA ARG A 20 5.89 13.84 -18.67
C ARG A 20 5.51 12.49 -18.05
N VAL A 21 4.23 12.23 -17.81
CA VAL A 21 3.75 10.94 -17.27
C VAL A 21 4.11 9.79 -18.21
N ASN A 22 3.91 9.96 -19.52
CA ASN A 22 4.28 8.92 -20.50
C ASN A 22 5.79 8.68 -20.55
N SER A 23 6.62 9.71 -20.41
CA SER A 23 8.08 9.57 -20.34
C SER A 23 8.51 8.84 -19.06
N MET A 24 7.90 9.22 -17.94
CA MET A 24 8.10 8.61 -16.63
C MET A 24 7.71 7.12 -16.63
N MET A 25 6.54 6.76 -17.16
CA MET A 25 6.12 5.35 -17.25
C MET A 25 6.98 4.56 -18.22
N ARG A 26 7.39 5.14 -19.35
CA ARG A 26 8.37 4.49 -20.25
C ARG A 26 9.70 4.23 -19.54
N PHE A 27 10.15 5.13 -18.68
CA PHE A 27 11.33 4.90 -17.85
C PHE A 27 11.11 3.72 -16.89
N TYR A 28 9.97 3.67 -16.19
CA TYR A 28 9.63 2.56 -15.31
C TYR A 28 9.60 1.21 -16.06
N ASP A 29 8.81 1.14 -17.14
CA ASP A 29 8.62 -0.10 -17.91
C ASP A 29 9.93 -0.62 -18.51
N LYS A 30 10.81 0.29 -18.96
CA LYS A 30 12.15 -0.06 -19.45
C LYS A 30 13.01 -0.75 -18.39
N HIS A 31 12.83 -0.41 -17.11
CA HIS A 31 13.63 -0.94 -15.99
C HIS A 31 12.88 -1.98 -15.16
N ALA A 32 11.73 -2.45 -15.64
CA ALA A 32 10.90 -3.45 -14.97
C ALA A 32 10.90 -4.77 -15.76
N PRO A 33 12.03 -5.52 -15.80
CA PRO A 33 12.06 -6.83 -16.43
C PRO A 33 11.20 -7.83 -15.66
N LYS A 34 10.93 -9.00 -16.27
CA LYS A 34 10.21 -10.09 -15.60
C LYS A 34 10.93 -10.48 -14.29
N PRO A 35 10.25 -10.49 -13.13
CA PRO A 35 10.83 -10.89 -11.85
C PRO A 35 11.29 -12.35 -11.84
N ASP A 36 12.41 -12.61 -11.16
CA ASP A 36 12.91 -13.95 -10.86
C ASP A 36 12.40 -14.37 -9.47
N LEU A 37 11.40 -15.25 -9.46
CA LEU A 37 10.70 -15.66 -8.25
C LEU A 37 11.47 -16.69 -7.42
N ASN A 38 12.60 -17.20 -7.91
CA ASN A 38 13.42 -18.17 -7.17
C ASN A 38 14.35 -17.48 -6.17
N LYS A 39 14.56 -16.17 -6.30
CA LYS A 39 15.36 -15.38 -5.35
C LYS A 39 14.55 -15.05 -4.12
N LYS A 40 15.23 -14.84 -2.98
CA LYS A 40 14.58 -14.27 -1.80
C LYS A 40 14.30 -12.80 -2.05
N PHE A 41 13.08 -12.37 -1.79
CA PHE A 41 12.74 -10.96 -1.90
C PHE A 41 11.60 -10.54 -0.97
N VAL A 42 11.62 -9.28 -0.57
CA VAL A 42 10.47 -8.59 0.01
C VAL A 42 9.68 -7.92 -1.11
N TYR A 43 8.36 -8.14 -1.12
CA TYR A 43 7.47 -7.46 -2.05
C TYR A 43 7.06 -6.10 -1.49
N PHE A 44 7.32 -5.03 -2.23
CA PHE A 44 6.95 -3.66 -1.87
C PHE A 44 6.08 -3.03 -2.95
N PRO A 45 4.74 -3.19 -2.89
CA PRO A 45 3.85 -2.45 -3.77
C PRO A 45 3.87 -0.96 -3.40
N LEU A 46 4.05 -0.11 -4.40
CA LEU A 46 3.93 1.33 -4.22
C LEU A 46 2.45 1.69 -4.08
N HIS A 47 2.15 2.52 -3.09
CA HIS A 47 0.85 3.14 -2.93
C HIS A 47 0.65 4.21 -3.98
N MET A 48 -0.61 4.37 -4.37
CA MET A 48 -1.01 5.48 -5.21
C MET A 48 -0.92 6.79 -4.41
N GLN A 49 -0.36 7.84 -5.00
CA GLN A 49 -0.18 9.15 -4.38
C GLN A 49 -0.62 10.27 -5.31
N PRO A 50 -1.31 11.31 -4.80
CA PRO A 50 -1.73 11.50 -3.40
C PRO A 50 -2.92 10.59 -2.99
N GLU A 51 -2.89 9.99 -1.79
CA GLU A 51 -4.04 9.29 -1.19
C GLU A 51 -4.04 9.47 0.33
N CYS A 52 -5.23 9.51 0.95
CA CYS A 52 -5.39 9.61 2.41
C CYS A 52 -4.69 8.45 3.16
N SER A 53 -4.78 7.25 2.59
CA SER A 53 -4.12 6.03 3.05
C SER A 53 -2.60 6.21 3.19
N THR A 54 -1.98 6.99 2.29
CA THR A 54 -0.52 7.23 2.30
C THR A 54 -0.17 8.53 3.01
N ASN A 55 -1.01 9.55 2.93
CA ASN A 55 -0.84 10.85 3.58
C ASN A 55 -2.20 11.35 4.09
N PRO A 56 -2.46 11.39 5.40
CA PRO A 56 -1.50 11.40 6.51
C PRO A 56 -1.29 10.05 7.22
N MET A 57 -2.03 9.00 6.86
CA MET A 57 -2.10 7.77 7.68
C MET A 57 -0.78 6.98 7.78
N ALA A 58 0.15 7.15 6.83
CA ALA A 58 1.50 6.57 6.93
C ALA A 58 2.50 7.45 7.70
N GLY A 59 2.09 8.63 8.19
CA GLY A 59 2.94 9.56 8.94
C GLY A 59 4.24 9.88 8.21
N ALA A 60 5.37 9.65 8.90
CA ALA A 60 6.72 9.85 8.36
C ALA A 60 7.03 8.97 7.13
N TYR A 61 6.31 7.86 6.94
CA TYR A 61 6.48 6.92 5.83
C TYR A 61 5.53 7.19 4.65
N SER A 62 4.90 8.36 4.64
CA SER A 62 4.30 8.93 3.43
C SER A 62 5.34 9.09 2.30
N ASP A 63 6.63 9.24 2.66
CA ASP A 63 7.74 9.06 1.73
C ASP A 63 8.06 7.56 1.54
N GLN A 64 7.57 6.99 0.44
CA GLN A 64 7.80 5.60 0.09
C GLN A 64 9.26 5.28 -0.23
N LEU A 65 10.07 6.28 -0.59
CA LEU A 65 11.51 6.11 -0.80
C LEU A 65 12.23 5.85 0.53
N LEU A 66 11.75 6.44 1.63
CA LEU A 66 12.30 6.20 2.96
C LEU A 66 12.14 4.73 3.37
N ILE A 67 10.98 4.14 3.09
CA ILE A 67 10.73 2.70 3.31
C ILE A 67 11.74 1.87 2.51
N ALA A 68 11.90 2.15 1.21
CA ALA A 68 12.83 1.41 0.36
C ALA A 68 14.30 1.55 0.84
N LYS A 69 14.71 2.75 1.27
CA LYS A 69 16.06 3.00 1.82
C LYS A 69 16.30 2.21 3.10
N MET A 70 15.34 2.19 4.02
CA MET A 70 15.44 1.42 5.26
C MET A 70 15.56 -0.08 4.97
N LEU A 71 14.70 -0.61 4.09
CA LEU A 71 14.77 -2.02 3.67
C LEU A 71 16.11 -2.34 2.99
N ASN A 72 16.60 -1.46 2.09
CA ASN A 72 17.87 -1.68 1.40
C ASN A 72 19.06 -1.78 2.38
N GLY A 73 19.06 -0.95 3.42
CA GLY A 73 20.12 -0.95 4.44
C GLY A 73 20.04 -2.08 5.45
N LEU A 74 18.85 -2.65 5.69
CA LEU A 74 18.64 -3.62 6.78
C LEU A 74 18.38 -5.06 6.31
N LEU A 75 17.91 -5.26 5.08
CA LEU A 75 17.74 -6.60 4.54
C LEU A 75 19.09 -7.27 4.30
N PRO A 76 19.16 -8.61 4.38
CA PRO A 76 20.35 -9.37 4.01
C PRO A 76 20.81 -9.10 2.58
N GLU A 77 22.10 -9.31 2.30
CA GLU A 77 22.69 -9.09 0.97
C GLU A 77 22.09 -10.00 -0.12
N ASP A 78 21.63 -11.20 0.24
CA ASP A 78 20.98 -12.13 -0.69
C ASP A 78 19.48 -11.86 -0.89
N CYS A 79 18.93 -10.82 -0.28
CA CYS A 79 17.52 -10.48 -0.31
C CYS A 79 17.24 -9.23 -1.15
N LEU A 80 16.42 -9.39 -2.19
CA LEU A 80 16.00 -8.29 -3.07
C LEU A 80 14.75 -7.58 -2.55
N ILE A 81 14.46 -6.40 -3.10
CA ILE A 81 13.21 -5.67 -2.90
C ILE A 81 12.54 -5.56 -4.27
N TYR A 82 11.46 -6.31 -4.48
CA TYR A 82 10.64 -6.15 -5.69
C TYR A 82 9.62 -5.05 -5.49
N VAL A 83 9.85 -3.93 -6.16
CA VAL A 83 8.97 -2.77 -6.13
C VAL A 83 8.03 -2.82 -7.32
N LYS A 84 6.73 -2.67 -7.07
CA LYS A 84 5.71 -2.65 -8.12
C LYS A 84 4.87 -1.39 -8.05
N GLU A 85 4.85 -0.63 -9.14
CA GLU A 85 3.99 0.55 -9.27
C GLU A 85 2.50 0.18 -9.32
N HIS A 86 1.66 1.05 -8.76
CA HIS A 86 0.22 0.91 -8.77
C HIS A 86 -0.34 1.16 -10.17
N PRO A 87 -1.13 0.23 -10.76
CA PRO A 87 -1.61 0.36 -12.13
C PRO A 87 -2.50 1.60 -12.35
N ASN A 88 -3.19 2.06 -11.30
CA ASN A 88 -4.02 3.26 -11.38
C ASN A 88 -3.26 4.58 -11.16
N GLN A 89 -2.00 4.58 -10.72
CA GLN A 89 -1.23 5.81 -10.51
C GLN A 89 -1.23 6.74 -11.74
N PRO A 90 -0.84 6.28 -12.95
CA PRO A 90 -0.86 7.14 -14.14
C PRO A 90 -2.28 7.45 -14.65
N ARG A 91 -3.27 6.61 -14.31
CA ARG A 91 -4.67 6.81 -14.72
C ARG A 91 -5.36 7.87 -13.87
N GLN A 92 -5.15 7.84 -12.56
CA GLN A 92 -5.75 8.75 -11.59
C GLN A 92 -5.03 10.11 -11.59
N TYR A 93 -3.72 10.11 -11.81
CA TYR A 93 -2.88 11.30 -11.85
C TYR A 93 -2.20 11.48 -13.22
N PRO A 94 -2.98 11.67 -14.30
CA PRO A 94 -2.42 11.84 -15.65
C PRO A 94 -1.68 13.18 -15.82
N ASP A 95 -1.76 14.06 -14.82
CA ASP A 95 -0.98 15.29 -14.71
C ASP A 95 0.39 15.08 -14.03
N GLY A 96 0.67 13.87 -13.54
CA GLY A 96 1.90 13.48 -12.87
C GLY A 96 2.01 14.02 -11.45
N ARG A 97 0.88 14.21 -10.76
CA ARG A 97 0.90 14.44 -9.31
C ARG A 97 1.32 13.16 -8.57
N GLY A 98 2.07 13.34 -7.48
CA GLY A 98 2.48 12.28 -6.57
C GLY A 98 3.57 11.32 -7.07
N ARG A 99 4.00 11.41 -8.33
CA ARG A 99 5.10 10.61 -8.87
C ARG A 99 5.93 11.40 -9.88
N ASP A 100 7.24 11.22 -9.85
CA ASP A 100 8.18 11.82 -10.79
C ASP A 100 9.24 10.81 -11.24
N VAL A 101 9.89 11.07 -12.38
CA VAL A 101 10.94 10.18 -12.89
C VAL A 101 12.15 10.09 -11.94
N HIS A 102 12.45 11.15 -11.19
CA HIS A 102 13.56 11.12 -10.21
C HIS A 102 13.27 10.14 -9.08
N PHE A 103 12.02 10.02 -8.64
CA PHE A 103 11.62 9.02 -7.64
C PHE A 103 11.98 7.59 -8.09
N TYR A 104 11.75 7.25 -9.36
CA TYR A 104 12.16 5.92 -9.87
C TYR A 104 13.67 5.77 -10.01
N LYS A 105 14.39 6.83 -10.39
CA LYS A 105 15.85 6.81 -10.43
C LYS A 105 16.44 6.62 -9.03
N ASP A 106 15.88 7.28 -8.03
CA ASP A 106 16.29 7.17 -6.64
C ASP A 106 15.97 5.79 -6.04
N LEU A 107 14.90 5.15 -6.49
CA LEU A 107 14.65 3.74 -6.14
C LEU A 107 15.66 2.80 -6.79
N LEU A 108 15.99 3.00 -8.06
CA LEU A 108 16.96 2.16 -8.78
C LEU A 108 18.42 2.39 -8.35
N SER A 109 18.72 3.50 -7.67
CA SER A 109 20.05 3.71 -7.08
C SER A 109 20.28 2.87 -5.82
N LEU A 110 19.25 2.21 -5.30
CA LEU A 110 19.34 1.27 -4.19
C LEU A 110 19.70 -0.14 -4.73
N ASP A 111 20.83 -0.69 -4.27
CA ASP A 111 21.42 -1.90 -4.83
C ASP A 111 20.49 -3.12 -4.83
N LYS A 112 19.63 -3.25 -3.81
CA LYS A 112 18.71 -4.38 -3.64
C LYS A 112 17.37 -4.20 -4.37
N VAL A 113 17.07 -3.01 -4.88
CA VAL A 113 15.77 -2.70 -5.49
C VAL A 113 15.71 -3.16 -6.95
N ARG A 114 14.62 -3.84 -7.31
CA ARG A 114 14.30 -4.21 -8.69
C ARG A 114 12.82 -3.90 -8.96
N PHE A 115 12.51 -3.37 -10.13
CA PHE A 115 11.12 -3.14 -10.51
C PHE A 115 10.46 -4.40 -11.06
N ALA A 116 9.18 -4.56 -10.72
CA ALA A 116 8.29 -5.53 -11.35
C ALA A 116 7.36 -4.82 -12.35
N PRO A 117 7.03 -5.44 -13.50
CA PRO A 117 6.11 -4.86 -14.47
C PRO A 117 4.76 -4.51 -13.83
N THR A 118 4.16 -3.38 -14.23
CA THR A 118 2.86 -2.94 -13.72
C THR A 118 1.75 -3.97 -13.98
N ASN A 119 1.83 -4.66 -15.12
CA ASN A 119 0.92 -5.73 -15.54
C ASN A 119 1.25 -7.12 -14.96
N PHE A 120 2.36 -7.26 -14.23
CA PHE A 120 2.70 -8.53 -13.58
C PHE A 120 1.68 -8.86 -12.48
N ASN A 121 1.35 -10.12 -12.28
CA ASN A 121 0.34 -10.48 -11.29
C ASN A 121 0.84 -10.19 -9.85
N SER A 122 0.12 -9.31 -9.12
CA SER A 122 0.50 -8.92 -7.75
C SER A 122 0.47 -10.10 -6.77
N LEU A 123 -0.50 -11.00 -6.93
CA LEU A 123 -0.68 -12.16 -6.08
C LEU A 123 0.47 -13.16 -6.25
N THR A 124 1.00 -13.31 -7.46
CA THR A 124 2.17 -14.14 -7.73
C THR A 124 3.42 -13.59 -7.02
N LEU A 125 3.63 -12.27 -7.03
CA LEU A 125 4.73 -11.64 -6.27
C LEU A 125 4.57 -11.86 -4.77
N LEU A 126 3.37 -11.57 -4.25
CA LEU A 126 3.04 -11.76 -2.84
C LEU A 126 3.27 -13.21 -2.40
N LYS A 127 2.73 -14.19 -3.14
CA LYS A 127 2.87 -15.61 -2.80
C LYS A 127 4.30 -16.11 -2.89
N SER A 128 5.19 -15.46 -3.65
CA SER A 128 6.57 -15.90 -3.81
C SER A 128 7.55 -15.12 -2.92
N SER A 129 7.11 -14.03 -2.28
CA SER A 129 7.95 -13.22 -1.42
C SER A 129 8.18 -13.88 -0.07
N ILE A 130 9.28 -13.51 0.62
CA ILE A 130 9.51 -13.93 2.00
C ILE A 130 8.68 -13.09 2.98
N ALA A 131 8.36 -11.84 2.59
CA ALA A 131 7.54 -10.90 3.35
C ALA A 131 6.95 -9.86 2.39
N VAL A 132 5.98 -9.08 2.89
CA VAL A 132 5.46 -7.89 2.23
C VAL A 132 5.81 -6.67 3.06
N ALA A 133 6.31 -5.61 2.44
CA ALA A 133 6.48 -4.31 3.07
C ALA A 133 5.44 -3.34 2.56
N THR A 134 4.85 -2.53 3.44
CA THR A 134 3.86 -1.53 3.03
C THR A 134 3.67 -0.45 4.08
N GLY A 135 3.28 0.76 3.65
CA GLY A 135 2.80 1.80 4.55
C GLY A 135 1.49 1.39 5.22
N THR A 136 0.39 1.38 4.47
CA THR A 136 -0.97 1.17 5.00
C THR A 136 -1.83 0.29 4.08
N GLY A 137 -1.20 -0.45 3.17
CA GLY A 137 -1.88 -1.16 2.10
C GLY A 137 -2.81 -2.27 2.56
N THR A 138 -3.91 -2.45 1.82
CA THR A 138 -4.78 -3.63 1.93
C THR A 138 -4.06 -4.93 1.60
N VAL A 139 -2.94 -4.85 0.86
CA VAL A 139 -2.02 -5.97 0.59
C VAL A 139 -1.60 -6.71 1.86
N SER A 140 -1.57 -6.02 3.01
CA SER A 140 -1.29 -6.65 4.31
C SER A 140 -2.30 -7.75 4.63
N MET A 141 -3.59 -7.52 4.37
CA MET A 141 -4.63 -8.52 4.63
C MET A 141 -4.48 -9.71 3.67
N GLU A 142 -4.22 -9.46 2.39
CA GLU A 142 -3.95 -10.52 1.42
C GLU A 142 -2.72 -11.36 1.81
N ALA A 143 -1.69 -10.71 2.35
CA ALA A 143 -0.46 -11.35 2.82
C ALA A 143 -0.74 -12.32 3.98
N LEU A 144 -1.57 -11.91 4.95
CA LEU A 144 -1.97 -12.76 6.06
C LEU A 144 -2.62 -14.07 5.61
N PHE A 145 -3.54 -14.00 4.63
CA PHE A 145 -4.22 -15.18 4.07
C PHE A 145 -3.30 -16.07 3.21
N HIS A 146 -2.11 -15.60 2.88
CA HIS A 146 -1.11 -16.34 2.12
C HIS A 146 0.13 -16.70 2.94
N GLU A 147 0.01 -16.68 4.27
CA GLU A 147 1.09 -17.02 5.20
C GLU A 147 2.35 -16.16 4.97
N ARG A 148 2.15 -14.89 4.59
CA ARG A 148 3.23 -13.93 4.37
C ARG A 148 3.27 -12.90 5.50
N PRO A 149 4.39 -12.82 6.25
CA PRO A 149 4.56 -11.78 7.25
C PRO A 149 4.63 -10.39 6.61
N VAL A 150 4.26 -9.37 7.37
CA VAL A 150 4.14 -7.99 6.89
C VAL A 150 5.01 -7.04 7.71
N LEU A 151 5.86 -6.27 7.04
CA LEU A 151 6.54 -5.10 7.58
C LEU A 151 5.64 -3.88 7.35
N LEU A 152 4.96 -3.42 8.41
CA LEU A 152 3.97 -2.35 8.33
C LEU A 152 4.57 -1.04 8.85
N PHE A 153 4.76 -0.07 7.96
CA PHE A 153 5.40 1.20 8.30
C PHE A 153 4.41 2.28 8.74
N GLY A 154 3.16 2.22 8.29
CA GLY A 154 2.10 3.14 8.66
C GLY A 154 1.19 2.59 9.76
N HIS A 155 0.11 3.31 10.03
CA HIS A 155 -0.89 2.91 11.02
C HIS A 155 -2.17 2.43 10.34
N THR A 156 -2.61 1.22 10.70
CA THR A 156 -3.88 0.65 10.25
C THR A 156 -4.60 -0.03 11.41
N PHE A 157 -5.94 -0.15 11.32
CA PHE A 157 -6.74 -0.77 12.37
C PHE A 157 -6.38 -2.25 12.61
N PHE A 158 -5.77 -2.91 11.62
CA PHE A 158 -5.36 -4.32 11.70
C PHE A 158 -3.87 -4.49 12.05
N GLN A 159 -3.15 -3.43 12.45
CA GLN A 159 -1.71 -3.48 12.72
C GLN A 159 -1.29 -4.48 13.82
N TYR A 160 -2.24 -4.94 14.64
CA TYR A 160 -2.03 -5.92 15.70
C TYR A 160 -2.35 -7.36 15.28
N ALA A 161 -2.61 -7.59 14.00
CA ALA A 161 -2.84 -8.94 13.50
C ALA A 161 -1.56 -9.79 13.61
N PRO A 162 -1.70 -11.13 13.77
CA PRO A 162 -0.55 -12.03 13.86
C PRO A 162 0.41 -11.86 12.68
N SER A 163 1.72 -11.82 12.96
CA SER A 163 2.79 -11.67 11.95
C SER A 163 2.72 -10.39 11.10
N ILE A 164 2.00 -9.38 11.59
CA ILE A 164 2.24 -7.98 11.20
C ILE A 164 3.24 -7.39 12.19
N PHE A 165 4.30 -6.80 11.66
CA PHE A 165 5.35 -6.14 12.42
C PHE A 165 5.27 -4.63 12.18
N PRO A 166 4.74 -3.85 13.13
CA PRO A 166 4.77 -2.39 13.06
C PRO A 166 6.21 -1.87 13.12
N ILE A 167 6.58 -1.01 12.17
CA ILE A 167 7.93 -0.48 12.03
C ILE A 167 7.91 1.02 12.31
N HIS A 168 8.44 1.43 13.47
CA HIS A 168 8.58 2.83 13.84
C HIS A 168 10.04 3.29 13.85
N SER A 169 10.98 2.34 13.88
CA SER A 169 12.42 2.59 13.93
C SER A 169 13.21 1.56 13.11
N ASN A 170 14.49 1.85 12.89
CA ASN A 170 15.43 0.88 12.33
C ASN A 170 15.55 -0.40 13.17
N GLU A 171 15.34 -0.29 14.49
CA GLU A 171 15.44 -1.42 15.39
C GLU A 171 14.24 -2.35 15.28
N ASP A 172 13.03 -1.80 15.18
CA ASP A 172 11.82 -2.58 14.89
C ASP A 172 11.98 -3.34 13.57
N CYS A 173 12.51 -2.67 12.54
CA CYS A 173 12.74 -3.28 11.23
C CYS A 173 13.75 -4.43 11.31
N ARG A 174 14.87 -4.25 12.02
CA ARG A 174 15.87 -5.32 12.25
C ARG A 174 15.27 -6.51 12.98
N ASN A 175 14.54 -6.27 14.06
CA ASN A 175 13.92 -7.32 14.85
C ASN A 175 12.88 -8.10 14.02
N ALA A 176 12.03 -7.38 13.27
CA ALA A 176 11.06 -8.01 12.38
C ALA A 176 11.73 -8.85 11.29
N ILE A 177 12.78 -8.35 10.65
CA ILE A 177 13.55 -9.11 9.65
C ILE A 177 14.12 -10.39 10.27
N LYS A 178 14.66 -10.32 11.49
CA LYS A 178 15.20 -11.48 12.21
C LYS A 178 14.12 -12.52 12.51
N GLU A 179 12.96 -12.10 13.00
CA GLU A 179 11.81 -13.01 13.22
C GLU A 179 11.38 -13.70 11.93
N ILE A 180 11.29 -12.95 10.83
CA ILE A 180 10.94 -13.49 9.50
C ILE A 180 11.99 -14.50 9.02
N GLN A 181 13.28 -14.22 9.21
CA GLN A 181 14.36 -15.16 8.88
C GLN A 181 14.32 -16.44 9.72
N ASN A 182 13.86 -16.33 10.96
CA ASN A 182 13.63 -17.48 11.85
C ASN A 182 12.35 -18.26 11.52
N GLY A 183 11.61 -17.85 10.49
CA GLY A 183 10.42 -18.55 10.00
C GLY A 183 9.10 -18.03 10.55
N ALA A 184 9.07 -16.83 11.16
CA ALA A 184 7.82 -16.21 11.57
C ALA A 184 6.89 -15.99 10.37
N LYS A 185 5.70 -16.57 10.44
CA LYS A 185 4.65 -16.44 9.43
C LYS A 185 3.27 -16.55 10.08
N PRO A 186 2.24 -15.91 9.51
CA PRO A 186 0.90 -15.99 10.06
C PRO A 186 0.32 -17.40 9.87
N SER A 187 -0.35 -17.90 10.90
CA SER A 187 -1.21 -19.08 10.82
C SER A 187 -2.62 -18.65 10.39
N LEU A 188 -3.24 -19.40 9.48
CA LEU A 188 -4.63 -19.16 9.10
C LEU A 188 -5.59 -19.25 10.30
N LEU A 189 -5.27 -20.07 11.31
CA LEU A 189 -6.07 -20.14 12.53
C LEU A 189 -6.01 -18.81 13.31
N ASP A 190 -4.81 -18.28 13.52
CA ASP A 190 -4.62 -17.03 14.28
C ASP A 190 -5.24 -15.85 13.54
N VAL A 191 -5.13 -15.81 12.20
CA VAL A 191 -5.79 -14.81 11.37
C VAL A 191 -7.31 -14.89 11.53
N ARG A 192 -7.90 -16.09 11.54
CA ARG A 192 -9.35 -16.27 11.76
C ARG A 192 -9.77 -15.84 13.16
N ILE A 193 -8.99 -16.18 14.18
CA ILE A 193 -9.25 -15.75 15.58
C ILE A 193 -9.21 -14.23 15.67
N PHE A 194 -8.19 -13.60 15.09
CA PHE A 194 -8.07 -12.14 15.03
C PHE A 194 -9.28 -11.50 14.35
N LEU A 195 -9.70 -12.03 13.19
CA LEU A 195 -10.88 -11.53 12.48
C LEU A 195 -12.17 -11.72 13.28
N LYS A 196 -12.31 -12.83 13.99
CA LYS A 196 -13.47 -13.06 14.87
C LYS A 196 -13.49 -12.07 16.03
N ALA A 197 -12.34 -11.78 16.63
CA ALA A 197 -12.24 -10.77 17.68
C ALA A 197 -12.57 -9.36 17.14
N MET A 198 -12.08 -9.03 15.94
CA MET A 198 -12.42 -7.79 15.25
C MET A 198 -13.91 -7.66 14.97
N GLU A 199 -14.56 -8.73 14.49
CA GLU A 199 -16.01 -8.76 14.25
C GLU A 199 -16.80 -8.48 15.54
N GLN A 200 -16.38 -9.04 16.68
CA GLN A 200 -17.07 -8.86 17.97
C GLN A 200 -17.02 -7.43 18.52
N VAL A 201 -16.07 -6.61 18.07
CA VAL A 201 -15.92 -5.22 18.50
C VAL A 201 -16.26 -4.21 17.39
N ALA A 202 -16.58 -4.70 16.20
CA ALA A 202 -16.98 -3.88 15.08
C ALA A 202 -18.45 -3.48 15.19
N GLN A 203 -18.78 -2.30 14.67
CA GLN A 203 -20.17 -1.88 14.47
C GLN A 203 -20.60 -2.26 13.05
N GLU A 204 -21.76 -2.88 12.91
CA GLU A 204 -22.35 -3.17 11.61
C GLU A 204 -22.79 -1.86 10.92
N GLY A 205 -22.49 -1.75 9.63
CA GLY A 205 -22.87 -0.59 8.82
C GLY A 205 -22.23 -0.59 7.43
N THR A 206 -22.71 0.32 6.59
CA THR A 206 -22.29 0.54 5.21
C THR A 206 -21.76 1.97 5.06
N PHE A 207 -20.59 2.10 4.43
CA PHE A 207 -19.84 3.37 4.38
C PHE A 207 -19.91 4.12 3.04
N ALA A 208 -20.34 3.48 1.96
CA ALA A 208 -20.42 4.15 0.65
C ALA A 208 -21.82 4.00 0.03
N ARG A 209 -22.24 5.05 -0.69
CA ARG A 209 -23.44 5.04 -1.54
C ARG A 209 -23.43 3.86 -2.52
N ASP A 210 -22.26 3.48 -3.00
CA ASP A 210 -22.07 2.40 -3.97
C ASP A 210 -22.24 1.00 -3.36
N TYR A 211 -22.30 0.90 -2.03
CA TYR A 211 -22.59 -0.33 -1.28
C TYR A 211 -23.99 -0.31 -0.62
N GLN A 212 -24.84 0.69 -0.92
CA GLN A 212 -26.19 0.83 -0.36
C GLN A 212 -27.17 -0.23 -0.86
N GLU A 213 -26.85 -0.96 -1.92
CA GLU A 213 -27.69 -2.08 -2.40
C GLU A 213 -27.34 -3.39 -1.69
N ARG A 214 -27.23 -3.38 -0.36
CA ARG A 214 -27.54 -4.58 0.41
C ARG A 214 -29.04 -4.55 0.69
N PRO A 215 -29.83 -5.53 0.19
CA PRO A 215 -31.30 -5.51 0.31
C PRO A 215 -31.81 -5.60 1.76
N GLU A 216 -30.91 -5.83 2.72
CA GLU A 216 -31.24 -6.12 4.11
C GLU A 216 -31.37 -4.86 4.99
N TRP A 217 -30.83 -3.70 4.58
CA TRP A 217 -30.77 -2.50 5.41
C TRP A 217 -31.21 -1.24 4.64
N THR A 218 -32.15 -0.50 5.21
CA THR A 218 -32.50 0.84 4.73
C THR A 218 -31.40 1.85 5.11
N GLY A 219 -31.34 2.97 4.37
CA GLY A 219 -30.40 4.05 4.68
C GLY A 219 -30.57 4.62 6.09
N GLU A 220 -31.79 4.63 6.63
CA GLU A 220 -32.07 5.09 8.00
C GLU A 220 -31.58 4.11 9.07
N GLU A 221 -31.77 2.80 8.86
CA GLU A 221 -31.24 1.75 9.76
C GLU A 221 -29.72 1.79 9.82
N ASN A 222 -29.07 2.01 8.67
CA ASN A 222 -27.63 2.18 8.59
C ASN A 222 -27.14 3.40 9.38
N ILE A 223 -27.80 4.56 9.22
CA ILE A 223 -27.46 5.77 9.97
C ILE A 223 -27.64 5.53 11.47
N ARG A 224 -28.75 4.91 11.87
CA ARG A 224 -29.05 4.62 13.27
C ARG A 224 -27.97 3.74 13.89
N SER A 225 -27.62 2.62 13.25
CA SER A 225 -26.61 1.69 13.75
C SER A 225 -25.24 2.36 13.91
N MET A 226 -24.81 3.15 12.92
CA MET A 226 -23.56 3.91 13.04
C MET A 226 -23.58 4.91 14.19
N VAL A 227 -24.67 5.68 14.33
CA VAL A 227 -24.82 6.68 15.41
C VAL A 227 -24.82 6.00 16.78
N GLU A 228 -25.56 4.91 16.94
CA GLU A 228 -25.60 4.13 18.19
C GLU A 228 -24.23 3.59 18.56
N GLY A 229 -23.49 3.03 17.59
CA GLY A 229 -22.12 2.56 17.81
C GLY A 229 -21.17 3.68 18.26
N PHE A 230 -21.18 4.84 17.58
CA PHE A 230 -20.36 5.99 17.95
C PHE A 230 -20.72 6.54 19.33
N VAL A 231 -22.01 6.75 19.61
CA VAL A 231 -22.49 7.27 20.90
C VAL A 231 -22.18 6.30 22.03
N GLY A 232 -22.37 4.99 21.81
CA GLY A 232 -22.00 3.95 22.75
C GLY A 232 -20.52 4.06 23.11
N LYS A 233 -19.63 4.16 22.12
CA LYS A 233 -18.19 4.24 22.38
C LYS A 233 -17.77 5.53 23.09
N ILE A 234 -18.40 6.67 22.76
CA ILE A 234 -18.12 7.94 23.46
C ILE A 234 -18.52 7.85 24.95
N LYS A 235 -19.62 7.16 25.26
CA LYS A 235 -20.06 6.97 26.66
C LYS A 235 -19.13 6.07 27.47
N GLU A 236 -18.51 5.07 26.85
CA GLU A 236 -17.55 4.19 27.53
C GLU A 236 -16.23 4.89 27.92
N VAL A 237 -15.87 5.95 27.20
CA VAL A 237 -14.59 6.68 27.39
C VAL A 237 -14.75 7.86 28.36
N ARG A 238 -15.98 8.19 28.78
CA ARG A 238 -16.29 9.21 29.79
C ARG A 238 -16.48 8.60 31.16
#